data_AF-F8PKM9-F1
#
_entry.id   AF-F8PKM9-F1
#
_cell.length_a   1.000
_cell.length_b   1.000
_cell.length_c   1.000
_cell.angle_alpha   90.00
_cell.angle_beta   90.00
_cell.angle_gamma   90.00
#
_symmetry.space_group_name_H-M   'P 1'
#
loop_
_entity.id
_entity.type
_entity.pdbx_description
1 polymer ?
#
loop_
_entity_poly.entity_id
_entity_poly.type
_entity_poly.pdbx_seq_one_letter_code
_entity_poly.pdbx_strand_id
1 'polypeptide(L)'
;MQALWLRWIFFNRTKFIANYFDATKAFIDDSWRMIHRAAGWSALRVFLLVLVVNRFLTGLEVVTILRQYENLTGMDQWCPIGNSQT
;
A
#
# COMPACT_ATOMS: atom_id res chain seq x y z
N MET A 1 2.33 8.21 7.56
CA MET A 1 1.14 7.51 7.01
C MET A 1 -0.16 8.29 7.21
N GLN A 2 -0.62 8.56 8.43
CA GLN A 2 -1.91 9.24 8.67
C GLN A 2 -2.05 10.58 7.92
N ALA A 3 -1.06 11.47 7.97
CA ALA A 3 -1.14 12.75 7.26
C ALA A 3 -1.28 12.59 5.73
N LEU A 4 -0.59 11.62 5.13
CA LEU A 4 -0.68 11.32 3.69
C LEU A 4 -2.06 10.80 3.33
N TRP A 5 -2.56 9.87 4.15
CA TRP A 5 -3.89 9.32 3.98
C TRP A 5 -4.98 10.38 4.10
N LEU A 6 -4.92 11.21 5.15
CA LEU A 6 -5.88 12.29 5.38
C LEU A 6 -5.88 13.33 4.25
N ARG A 7 -4.69 13.67 3.72
CA ARG A 7 -4.59 14.55 2.56
C ARG A 7 -5.22 13.91 1.33
N TRP A 8 -4.94 12.64 1.06
CA TRP A 8 -5.45 11.97 -0.13
C TRP A 8 -6.96 11.72 -0.08
N ILE A 9 -7.48 11.28 1.08
CA ILE A 9 -8.90 10.98 1.27
C ILE A 9 -9.75 12.25 1.18
N PHE A 10 -9.23 13.41 1.59
CA PHE A 10 -9.94 14.68 1.47
C PHE A 10 -10.39 14.95 0.02
N PHE A 11 -9.52 14.65 -0.97
CA PHE A 11 -9.84 14.84 -2.38
C PHE A 11 -10.51 13.63 -3.05
N ASN A 12 -10.32 12.42 -2.51
CA ASN A 12 -10.73 11.19 -3.17
C ASN A 12 -11.79 10.38 -2.39
N ARG A 13 -12.45 10.99 -1.40
CA ARG A 13 -13.44 10.32 -0.54
C ARG A 13 -14.51 9.57 -1.34
N THR A 14 -15.05 10.18 -2.39
CA THR A 14 -16.10 9.56 -3.22
C THR A 14 -15.57 8.31 -3.95
N LYS A 15 -14.33 8.36 -4.44
CA LYS A 15 -13.67 7.19 -5.06
C LYS A 15 -13.47 6.07 -4.03
N PHE A 16 -13.06 6.45 -2.82
CA PHE A 16 -12.85 5.50 -1.73
C PHE A 16 -14.13 4.75 -1.35
N ILE A 17 -15.25 5.46 -1.19
CA ILE A 17 -16.53 4.83 -0.85
C ILE A 17 -17.08 3.97 -2.00
N ALA A 18 -16.80 4.36 -3.25
CA ALA A 18 -17.26 3.59 -4.42
C ALA A 18 -16.57 2.22 -4.52
N ASN A 19 -15.27 2.15 -4.23
CA ASN A 19 -14.52 0.89 -4.16
C ASN A 19 -13.27 1.06 -3.28
N TYR A 20 -13.25 0.43 -2.11
CA TYR A 20 -12.17 0.57 -1.15
C TYR A 20 -10.82 0.03 -1.66
N PHE A 21 -10.86 -1.10 -2.39
CA PHE A 21 -9.65 -1.74 -2.89
C PHE A 21 -8.99 -0.90 -3.98
N ASP A 22 -9.73 -0.55 -5.02
CA ASP A 22 -9.21 0.23 -6.15
C ASP A 22 -8.75 1.62 -5.70
N ALA A 23 -9.50 2.25 -4.78
CA ALA A 23 -9.10 3.52 -4.22
C ALA A 23 -7.84 3.42 -3.35
N THR A 24 -7.67 2.35 -2.57
CA THR A 24 -6.44 2.16 -1.79
C THR A 24 -5.25 1.91 -2.71
N LYS A 25 -5.42 1.17 -3.80
CA LYS A 25 -4.38 1.04 -4.84
C LYS A 25 -4.00 2.40 -5.43
N ALA A 26 -5.00 3.21 -5.79
CA ALA A 26 -4.77 4.56 -6.32
C ALA A 26 -4.02 5.46 -5.32
N PHE A 27 -4.33 5.36 -4.02
CA PHE A 27 -3.56 6.05 -2.98
C PHE A 27 -2.08 5.65 -2.98
N ILE A 28 -1.79 4.35 -3.13
CA ILE A 28 -0.42 3.85 -3.21
C ILE A 28 0.28 4.33 -4.46
N ASP A 29 -0.37 4.26 -5.63
CA ASP A 29 0.19 4.78 -6.88
C ASP A 29 0.53 6.27 -6.81
N ASP A 30 -0.31 7.07 -6.15
CA ASP A 30 -0.07 8.51 -5.99
C ASP A 30 1.03 8.82 -4.95
N SER A 31 1.15 7.97 -3.92
CA SER A 31 1.92 8.31 -2.70
C SER A 31 3.16 7.46 -2.48
N TRP A 32 3.44 6.42 -3.29
CA TRP A 32 4.48 5.43 -3.03
C TRP A 32 5.86 6.06 -2.79
N ARG A 33 6.25 7.09 -3.55
CA ARG A 33 7.54 7.78 -3.38
C ARG A 33 7.66 8.41 -2.00
N MET A 34 6.59 9.01 -1.52
CA MET A 34 6.56 9.69 -0.24
C MET A 34 6.47 8.70 0.91
N ILE A 35 5.71 7.61 0.73
CA ILE A 35 5.66 6.49 1.67
C ILE A 35 7.06 5.88 1.81
N HIS A 36 7.73 5.57 0.70
CA HIS A 36 9.07 4.98 0.71
C HIS A 36 10.10 5.86 1.42
N ARG A 37 10.08 7.18 1.16
CA ARG A 37 11.03 8.12 1.76
C ARG A 37 10.76 8.43 3.24
N ALA A 38 9.50 8.44 3.68
CA ALA A 38 9.14 9.02 4.98
C ALA A 38 8.57 8.02 5.99
N ALA A 39 8.05 6.87 5.54
CA ALA A 39 7.35 5.92 6.41
C ALA A 39 7.89 4.49 6.28
N GLY A 40 8.23 4.08 5.06
CA GLY A 40 8.71 2.74 4.74
C GLY A 40 7.60 1.68 4.73
N TRP A 41 8.02 0.46 4.40
CA TRP A 41 7.14 -0.68 4.18
C TRP A 41 6.37 -1.11 5.44
N SER A 42 7.03 -1.15 6.61
CA SER A 42 6.41 -1.59 7.87
C SER A 42 5.23 -0.70 8.27
N ALA A 43 5.42 0.62 8.16
CA ALA A 43 4.36 1.59 8.45
C ALA A 43 3.18 1.47 7.46
N LEU A 44 3.46 1.20 6.18
CA LEU A 44 2.41 0.92 5.19
C LEU A 44 1.62 -0.34 5.56
N ARG A 45 2.30 -1.44 5.91
CA ARG A 45 1.65 -2.69 6.32
C ARG A 45 0.73 -2.48 7.52
N VAL A 46 1.20 -1.80 8.57
CA VAL A 46 0.36 -1.50 9.75
C VAL A 46 -0.86 -0.67 9.35
N PHE A 47 -0.68 0.34 8.50
CA PHE A 47 -1.78 1.16 8.00
C PHE A 47 -2.83 0.34 7.24
N LEU A 48 -2.40 -0.58 6.36
CA LEU A 48 -3.32 -1.45 5.63
C LEU A 48 -4.08 -2.42 6.55
N LEU A 49 -3.42 -2.91 7.61
CA LEU A 49 -4.10 -3.74 8.62
C LEU A 49 -5.19 -2.97 9.38
N VAL A 50 -5.01 -1.66 9.61
CA VAL A 50 -6.09 -0.82 10.18
C VAL A 50 -7.29 -0.79 9.24
N LEU A 51 -7.08 -0.72 7.92
CA LEU A 51 -8.19 -0.78 6.95
C LEU A 51 -8.91 -2.14 6.97
N VAL A 52 -8.20 -3.24 7.23
CA VAL A 52 -8.80 -4.57 7.42
C VAL A 52 -9.65 -4.63 8.68
N VAL A 53 -9.14 -4.13 9.82
CA VAL A 53 -9.89 -4.10 11.09
C VAL A 53 -11.19 -3.30 10.94
N ASN A 54 -11.17 -2.24 10.15
CA ASN A 54 -12.34 -1.42 9.84
C ASN A 54 -13.21 -1.98 8.70
N ARG A 55 -12.93 -3.20 8.20
CA ARG A 55 -13.67 -3.89 7.13
C ARG A 55 -13.69 -3.16 5.79
N PHE A 56 -12.70 -2.28 5.55
CA PHE A 56 -12.50 -1.66 4.24
C PHE A 56 -11.72 -2.55 3.28
N LEU A 57 -10.87 -3.43 3.81
CA LEU A 57 -10.07 -4.37 3.02
C LEU A 57 -10.13 -5.78 3.61
N THR A 58 -9.81 -6.76 2.77
CA THR A 58 -9.54 -8.14 3.11
C THR A 58 -8.03 -8.38 3.21
N GLY A 59 -7.64 -9.50 3.85
CA GLY A 59 -6.22 -9.88 3.92
C GLY A 59 -5.57 -10.09 2.54
N LEU A 60 -6.32 -10.64 1.58
CA LEU A 60 -5.83 -10.86 0.21
C LEU A 60 -5.58 -9.55 -0.53
N GLU A 61 -6.47 -8.57 -0.35
CA GLU A 61 -6.30 -7.24 -0.93
C GLU A 61 -5.08 -6.52 -0.34
N VAL A 62 -4.82 -6.67 0.97
CA VAL A 62 -3.59 -6.14 1.59
C VAL A 62 -2.35 -6.74 0.97
N VAL A 63 -2.28 -8.06 0.79
CA VAL A 63 -1.13 -8.71 0.15
C VAL A 63 -0.94 -8.20 -1.28
N THR A 64 -2.03 -8.02 -2.02
CA THR A 64 -1.99 -7.51 -3.38
C THR A 64 -1.46 -6.07 -3.45
N ILE A 65 -1.92 -5.20 -2.54
CA ILE A 65 -1.47 -3.81 -2.46
C ILE A 65 0.00 -3.72 -2.02
N LEU A 66 0.44 -4.55 -1.06
CA LEU A 66 1.83 -4.57 -0.63
C LEU A 66 2.76 -5.01 -1.76
N ARG A 67 2.37 -6.04 -2.53
CA ARG A 67 3.13 -6.49 -3.70
C ARG A 67 3.24 -5.40 -4.76
N GLN A 68 2.15 -4.67 -5.02
CA GLN A 68 2.18 -3.52 -5.93
C GLN A 68 3.18 -2.46 -5.45
N TYR A 69 3.16 -2.12 -4.16
CA TYR A 69 4.09 -1.15 -3.57
C TYR A 69 5.56 -1.63 -3.66
N GLU A 70 5.81 -2.92 -3.40
CA GLU A 70 7.14 -3.53 -3.54
C GLU A 70 7.66 -3.42 -4.97
N ASN A 71 6.83 -3.75 -5.96
CA ASN A 71 7.18 -3.59 -7.38
C ASN A 71 7.48 -2.12 -7.75
N LEU A 72 6.72 -1.15 -7.21
CA LEU A 72 6.95 0.27 -7.45
C LEU A 72 8.28 0.78 -6.84
N THR A 73 8.75 0.11 -5.78
CA THR A 73 9.96 0.51 -5.05
C THR A 73 11.19 -0.32 -5.43
N GLY A 74 11.02 -1.36 -6.25
CA GLY A 74 12.07 -2.34 -6.57
C GLY A 74 12.42 -3.24 -5.39
N MET A 75 11.61 -3.25 -4.31
CA MET A 75 11.85 -4.09 -3.13
C MET A 75 11.55 -5.56 -3.41
N ASP A 76 10.76 -5.87 -4.44
CA ASP A 76 10.54 -7.21 -4.96
C ASP A 76 11.85 -7.89 -5.40
N GLN A 77 12.86 -7.09 -5.78
CA GLN A 77 14.18 -7.56 -6.18
C GLN A 77 15.18 -7.67 -5.01
N TRP A 78 14.82 -7.15 -3.83
CA TRP A 78 15.75 -7.08 -2.68
C TRP A 78 15.82 -8.38 -1.88
N CYS A 79 14.86 -9.29 -2.06
CA CYS A 79 14.90 -10.61 -1.46
C CYS A 79 15.43 -11.61 -2.49
N PRO A 80 16.71 -12.02 -2.42
CA PRO A 80 17.17 -13.16 -3.19
C PRO A 80 16.57 -14.41 -2.54
N ILE A 81 15.37 -14.80 -2.95
CA ILE A 81 14.90 -16.16 -2.68
C ILE A 81 15.66 -17.06 -3.65
N GLY A 82 16.87 -17.46 -3.23
CA GLY A 82 17.61 -18.59 -3.77
C GLY A 82 17.92 -18.54 -5.27
N ASN A 83 18.86 -17.70 -5.68
CA ASN A 83 19.62 -17.96 -6.92
C ASN A 83 20.72 -18.99 -6.61
N SER A 84 20.30 -20.19 -6.21
CA SER A 84 21.15 -21.38 -6.22
C SER A 84 21.03 -22.05 -7.60
N GLN A 85 21.48 -21.38 -8.65
CA GLN A 85 21.78 -21.91 -9.99
C GLN A 85 22.82 -20.94 -10.56
N THR A 86 24.08 -21.28 -10.86
CA THR A 86 24.78 -22.52 -11.24
C THR A 86 26.24 -22.37 -10.87
#